data_AF-A0A6T5XLY2-F1
#
_entry.id   AF-A0A6T5XLY2-F1
#
_cell.length_a   1.000
_cell.length_b   1.000
_cell.length_c   1.000
_cell.angle_alpha   90.00
_cell.angle_beta   90.00
_cell.angle_gamma   90.00
#
_symmetry.space_group_name_H-M   'P 1'
#
loop_
_entity.id
_entity.type
_entity.pdbx_description
1 polymer ?
#
loop_
_entity_poly.entity_id
_entity_poly.type
_entity_poly.pdbx_seq_one_letter_code
_entity_poly.pdbx_strand_id
1 'polypeptide(L)'
;GIMNGYYGIRAFLTAPFPFPLVQMSRTFLFLYLFTMPFAFLADVTNPIGHYIVIFFLTYGYLGIEFVAIELDDPFGDDDNDFNNMRMCCIHFEEVYTTILDIDGEEWADKIRKRFDGGKCSEDLPKEAASWLQQSVEV
;
A
#
# COMPACT_ATOMS: atom_id res chain seq x y z
N GLY A 1 -18.43 -2.99 13.18
CA GLY A 1 -18.26 -4.32 13.82
C GLY A 1 -17.30 -5.16 13.00
N ILE A 2 -16.54 -6.05 13.64
CA ILE A 2 -15.45 -6.85 13.02
C ILE A 2 -15.93 -7.59 11.76
N MET A 3 -17.13 -8.18 11.81
CA MET A 3 -17.70 -8.91 10.67
C MET A 3 -17.89 -8.04 9.42
N ASN A 4 -18.29 -6.78 9.59
CA ASN A 4 -18.47 -5.87 8.46
C ASN A 4 -17.11 -5.48 7.85
N GLY A 5 -16.08 -5.31 8.69
CA GLY A 5 -14.71 -5.07 8.23
C GLY A 5 -14.16 -6.26 7.44
N TYR A 6 -14.34 -7.48 7.96
CA TYR A 6 -13.92 -8.70 7.27
C TYR A 6 -14.57 -8.86 5.89
N TYR A 7 -15.89 -8.69 5.81
CA TYR A 7 -16.60 -8.77 4.53
C TYR A 7 -16.22 -7.63 3.58
N GLY A 8 -15.95 -6.43 4.10
CA GLY A 8 -15.48 -5.29 3.29
C GLY A 8 -14.14 -5.58 2.62
N ILE A 9 -13.14 -6.04 3.38
CA ILE A 9 -11.84 -6.42 2.82
C ILE A 9 -11.97 -7.60 1.86
N ARG A 10 -12.74 -8.63 2.23
CA ARG A 10 -12.97 -9.78 1.36
C ARG A 10 -13.64 -9.39 0.03
N ALA A 11 -14.60 -8.46 0.06
CA ALA A 11 -15.23 -7.95 -1.14
C ALA A 11 -14.23 -7.19 -2.01
N PHE A 12 -13.38 -6.34 -1.42
CA PHE A 12 -12.32 -5.62 -2.14
C PHE A 12 -11.35 -6.58 -2.84
N LEU A 13 -10.80 -7.57 -2.11
CA LEU A 13 -9.84 -8.55 -2.66
C LEU A 13 -10.44 -9.46 -3.74
N THR A 14 -11.76 -9.71 -3.70
CA THR A 14 -12.43 -10.61 -4.65
C THR A 14 -13.09 -9.89 -5.82
N ALA A 15 -13.19 -8.56 -5.77
CA ALA A 15 -13.70 -7.72 -6.84
C ALA A 15 -12.56 -6.87 -7.43
N PRO A 16 -11.60 -7.50 -8.14
CA PRO A 16 -10.51 -6.76 -8.78
C PRO A 16 -11.08 -5.78 -9.80
N PHE A 17 -10.33 -4.70 -10.06
CA PHE A 17 -10.73 -3.71 -11.05
C PHE A 17 -10.98 -4.39 -12.41
N PRO A 18 -12.02 -4.01 -13.16
CA PRO A 18 -12.36 -4.71 -14.39
C PRO A 18 -11.20 -4.70 -15.39
N PHE A 19 -10.64 -5.88 -15.68
CA PHE A 19 -9.49 -6.02 -16.59
C PHE A 19 -9.65 -5.28 -17.92
N PRO A 20 -10.81 -5.32 -18.61
CA PRO A 20 -10.98 -4.58 -19.86
C PRO A 20 -10.83 -3.06 -19.71
N LEU A 21 -11.16 -2.49 -18.55
CA LEU A 21 -11.00 -1.05 -18.30
C LEU A 21 -9.51 -0.68 -18.22
N VAL A 22 -8.70 -1.45 -17.48
CA VAL A 22 -7.23 -1.27 -17.42
C VAL A 22 -6.63 -1.41 -18.81
N GLN A 23 -7.04 -2.46 -19.54
CA GLN A 23 -6.53 -2.73 -20.89
C GLN A 23 -6.84 -1.60 -21.86
N MET A 24 -8.06 -1.08 -21.86
CA MET A 24 -8.45 0.04 -22.73
C MET A 24 -7.71 1.33 -22.33
N SER A 25 -7.62 1.64 -21.04
CA SER A 25 -6.87 2.80 -20.52
C SER A 25 -5.42 2.80 -21.01
N ARG A 26 -4.72 1.68 -20.81
CA ARG A 26 -3.34 1.50 -21.25
C ARG A 26 -3.19 1.62 -22.77
N THR A 27 -4.14 1.07 -23.52
CA THR A 27 -4.13 1.17 -25.00
C THR A 27 -4.28 2.63 -25.46
N PHE A 28 -5.18 3.39 -24.86
CA PHE A 28 -5.35 4.82 -25.18
C PHE A 28 -4.12 5.64 -24.80
N LEU A 29 -3.51 5.36 -23.65
CA LEU A 29 -2.29 6.03 -23.21
C LEU A 29 -1.13 5.79 -24.19
N PHE A 30 -0.92 4.56 -24.64
CA PHE A 30 0.10 4.27 -25.65
C PHE A 30 -0.20 4.91 -27.00
N LEU A 31 -1.47 4.90 -27.43
CA LEU A 31 -1.86 5.58 -28.67
C LEU A 31 -1.61 7.08 -28.59
N TYR A 32 -1.93 7.71 -27.45
CA TYR A 32 -1.66 9.12 -27.22
C TYR A 32 -0.14 9.40 -27.29
N LEU A 33 0.67 8.69 -26.51
CA LEU A 33 2.12 8.88 -26.51
C LEU A 33 2.78 8.60 -27.87
N PHE A 34 2.26 7.61 -28.62
CA PHE A 34 2.74 7.32 -29.96
C PHE A 34 2.38 8.40 -30.97
N THR A 35 1.20 9.02 -30.86
CA THR A 35 0.74 10.06 -31.78
C THR A 35 1.34 11.44 -31.47
N MET A 36 1.80 11.67 -30.23
CA MET A 36 2.35 12.95 -29.77
C MET A 36 3.51 13.51 -30.60
N PRO A 37 4.55 12.74 -30.99
CA PRO A 37 5.63 13.26 -31.83
C PRO A 37 5.14 13.78 -33.20
N PHE A 38 4.09 13.17 -33.75
CA PHE A 38 3.54 13.59 -35.04
C PHE A 38 2.84 14.95 -34.97
N ALA A 39 2.34 15.35 -33.80
CA ALA A 39 1.72 16.67 -33.59
C ALA A 39 2.73 17.81 -33.75
N PHE A 40 4.01 17.56 -33.46
CA PHE A 40 5.09 18.55 -33.57
C PHE A 40 5.78 18.56 -34.95
N LEU A 41 5.38 17.69 -35.89
CA LEU A 41 5.98 17.67 -37.23
C LEU A 41 5.67 18.92 -38.07
N ALA A 42 4.58 19.62 -37.77
CA ALA A 42 4.17 20.82 -38.50
C ALA A 42 4.98 22.07 -38.11
N ASP A 43 5.60 22.08 -36.93
CA ASP A 43 6.41 23.19 -36.41
C ASP A 43 7.86 22.72 -36.20
N VAL A 44 8.76 23.15 -37.08
CA VAL A 44 10.19 22.77 -37.03
C VAL A 44 11.03 23.92 -36.46
N THR A 45 10.40 24.96 -35.91
CA THR A 45 11.09 26.19 -35.54
C THR A 45 11.96 26.02 -34.29
N ASN A 46 11.60 25.10 -33.38
CA ASN A 46 12.38 24.80 -32.18
C ASN A 46 12.37 23.30 -31.80
N PRO A 47 13.17 22.46 -32.50
CA PRO A 47 13.18 21.01 -32.27
C PRO A 47 13.59 20.61 -30.85
N ILE A 48 14.50 21.37 -30.23
CA ILE A 48 14.99 21.09 -28.87
C ILE A 48 13.85 21.26 -27.85
N GLY A 49 13.07 22.34 -27.97
CA GLY A 49 11.89 22.57 -27.13
C GLY A 49 10.86 21.45 -27.26
N HIS A 50 10.60 20.97 -28.47
CA HIS A 50 9.68 19.86 -28.71
C HIS A 50 10.15 18.55 -28.07
N TYR A 51 11.45 18.21 -28.15
CA TYR A 51 11.97 17.02 -27.49
C TYR A 51 11.84 17.07 -25.96
N ILE A 52 12.09 18.24 -25.36
CA ILE A 52 11.93 18.43 -23.91
C ILE A 52 10.46 18.24 -23.50
N VAL A 53 9.53 18.83 -24.25
CA VAL A 53 8.09 18.70 -23.98
C VAL A 53 7.64 17.24 -24.12
N ILE A 54 8.04 16.55 -25.19
CA ILE A 54 7.71 15.14 -25.42
C ILE A 54 8.27 14.28 -24.29
N PHE A 55 9.50 14.53 -23.83
CA PHE A 55 10.11 13.80 -22.72
C PHE A 55 9.29 13.96 -21.44
N PHE A 56 8.97 15.19 -21.03
CA PHE A 56 8.22 15.43 -19.79
C PHE A 56 6.80 14.88 -19.85
N LEU A 57 6.11 15.00 -20.99
CA LEU A 57 4.77 14.44 -21.14
C LEU A 57 4.80 12.91 -21.10
N THR A 58 5.75 12.28 -21.80
CA THR A 58 5.91 10.82 -21.77
C THR A 58 6.24 10.33 -20.37
N TYR A 59 7.18 10.99 -19.68
CA TYR A 59 7.53 10.67 -18.31
C TYR A 59 6.33 10.83 -17.36
N GLY A 60 5.57 11.91 -17.49
CA GLY A 60 4.39 12.16 -16.67
C GLY A 60 3.28 11.13 -16.86
N TYR A 61 2.90 10.85 -18.11
CA TYR A 61 1.82 9.89 -18.40
C TYR A 61 2.22 8.44 -18.06
N LEU A 62 3.43 8.01 -18.43
CA LEU A 62 3.90 6.66 -18.05
C LEU A 62 4.11 6.54 -16.53
N GLY A 63 4.59 7.60 -15.88
CA GLY A 63 4.76 7.62 -14.43
C GLY A 63 3.43 7.46 -13.70
N ILE A 64 2.39 8.19 -14.13
CA ILE A 64 1.05 8.04 -13.54
C ILE A 64 0.48 6.64 -13.77
N GLU A 65 0.63 6.07 -14.97
CA GLU A 65 0.19 4.69 -15.25
C GLU A 65 0.90 3.68 -14.34
N PHE A 66 2.21 3.85 -14.11
CA PHE A 66 2.96 2.95 -13.24
C PHE A 66 2.54 3.06 -11.78
N VAL A 67 2.38 4.29 -11.27
CA VAL A 67 1.85 4.53 -9.92
C VAL A 67 0.44 3.95 -9.76
N ALA A 68 -0.41 4.04 -10.79
CA ALA A 68 -1.75 3.47 -10.76
C ALA A 68 -1.74 1.93 -10.69
N ILE A 69 -0.72 1.27 -11.25
CA ILE A 69 -0.54 -0.18 -11.14
C ILE A 69 -0.15 -0.58 -9.72
N GLU A 70 0.84 0.09 -9.13
CA GLU A 70 1.28 -0.18 -7.75
C GLU A 70 0.13 0.05 -6.76
N LEU A 71 -0.66 1.12 -6.92
CA LEU A 71 -1.77 1.44 -6.02
C LEU A 71 -2.99 0.51 -6.16
N ASP A 72 -3.09 -0.34 -7.18
CA ASP A 72 -4.23 -1.23 -7.39
C ASP A 72 -4.21 -2.44 -6.44
N ASP A 73 -3.03 -2.87 -5.98
CA ASP A 73 -2.87 -3.99 -5.03
C ASP A 73 -2.15 -3.58 -3.74
N PRO A 74 -2.79 -2.77 -2.86
CA PRO A 74 -2.15 -2.20 -1.67
C PRO A 74 -1.79 -3.23 -0.58
N PHE A 75 -2.15 -4.50 -0.78
CA PHE A 75 -1.89 -5.61 0.14
C PHE A 75 -0.88 -6.62 -0.43
N GLY A 76 -0.20 -6.25 -1.52
CA GLY A 76 0.86 -7.03 -2.14
C GLY A 76 2.17 -7.00 -1.37
N ASP A 77 3.26 -7.13 -2.11
CA ASP A 77 4.64 -7.19 -1.61
C ASP A 77 5.52 -6.03 -2.12
N ASP A 78 4.93 -4.99 -2.72
CA ASP A 78 5.67 -3.83 -3.22
C ASP A 78 6.16 -2.94 -2.05
N ASP A 79 7.24 -2.18 -2.28
CA ASP A 79 7.84 -1.33 -1.25
C ASP A 79 6.87 -0.26 -0.68
N ASN A 80 5.83 0.09 -1.45
CA ASN A 80 4.82 1.09 -1.08
C ASN A 80 3.55 0.48 -0.44
N ASP A 81 3.46 -0.85 -0.34
CA ASP A 81 2.28 -1.55 0.17
C ASP A 81 2.15 -1.50 1.69
N PHE A 82 0.96 -1.84 2.18
CA PHE A 82 0.74 -1.97 3.62
C PHE A 82 1.50 -3.17 4.19
N ASN A 83 2.32 -2.92 5.21
CA ASN A 83 2.94 -3.99 5.98
C ASN A 83 1.91 -4.69 6.88
N ASN A 84 1.20 -5.64 6.29
CA ASN A 84 0.11 -6.41 6.90
C ASN A 84 0.55 -7.12 8.19
N MET A 85 1.76 -7.67 8.19
CA MET A 85 2.32 -8.35 9.35
C MET A 85 2.54 -7.41 10.52
N ARG A 86 3.09 -6.22 10.26
CA ARG A 86 3.28 -5.19 11.28
C ARG A 86 1.97 -4.66 11.83
N MET A 87 0.97 -4.43 10.98
CA MET A 87 -0.37 -4.01 11.42
C MET A 87 -1.03 -5.08 12.29
N CYS A 88 -0.93 -6.36 11.92
CA CYS A 88 -1.39 -7.48 12.74
C CYS A 88 -0.68 -7.51 14.10
N CYS A 89 0.63 -7.26 14.11
CA CYS A 89 1.44 -7.22 15.32
C CYS A 89 0.97 -6.15 16.31
N ILE A 90 0.78 -4.92 15.81
CA ILE A 90 0.35 -3.77 16.63
C ILE A 90 -1.00 -4.09 17.28
N HIS A 91 -1.97 -4.60 16.51
CA HIS A 91 -3.27 -4.96 17.07
C HIS A 91 -3.21 -6.12 18.06
N PHE A 92 -2.28 -7.06 17.88
CA PHE A 92 -2.08 -8.12 18.85
C PHE A 92 -1.57 -7.58 20.19
N GLU A 93 -0.59 -6.65 20.16
CA GLU A 93 -0.09 -5.98 21.37
C GLU A 93 -1.17 -5.13 22.06
N GLU A 94 -2.07 -4.49 21.31
CA GLU A 94 -3.23 -3.78 21.87
C GLU A 94 -4.19 -4.73 22.61
N VAL A 95 -4.49 -5.89 22.01
CA VAL A 95 -5.32 -6.92 22.63
C VAL A 95 -4.63 -7.49 23.87
N TYR A 96 -3.32 -7.73 23.80
CA TYR A 96 -2.53 -8.21 24.94
C TYR A 96 -2.60 -7.23 26.12
N THR A 97 -2.37 -5.94 25.86
CA THR A 97 -2.42 -4.88 26.88
C THR A 97 -3.82 -4.77 27.49
N THR A 98 -4.86 -4.81 26.65
CA THR A 98 -6.25 -4.75 27.13
C THR A 98 -6.58 -5.93 28.06
N ILE A 99 -6.09 -7.13 27.75
CA ILE A 99 -6.30 -8.32 28.59
C ILE A 99 -5.48 -8.23 29.86
N LEU A 100 -4.26 -7.68 29.79
CA LEU A 100 -3.43 -7.45 30.95
C LEU A 100 -4.13 -6.52 31.95
N ASP A 101 -4.74 -5.44 31.48
CA ASP A 101 -5.43 -4.45 32.31
C ASP A 101 -6.71 -4.99 32.96
N ILE A 102 -7.46 -5.85 32.26
CA ILE A 102 -8.77 -6.35 32.70
C ILE A 102 -8.66 -7.69 33.44
N ASP A 103 -7.97 -8.66 32.86
CA ASP A 103 -7.94 -10.06 33.31
C ASP A 103 -6.63 -10.44 34.03
N GLY A 104 -5.61 -9.58 33.98
CA GLY A 104 -4.30 -9.76 34.61
C GLY A 104 -3.31 -10.62 33.81
N GLU A 105 -2.06 -10.69 34.29
CA GLU A 105 -0.93 -11.32 33.59
C GLU A 105 -1.17 -12.78 33.16
N GLU A 106 -1.92 -13.56 33.95
CA GLU A 106 -2.12 -14.99 33.68
C GLU A 106 -2.77 -15.27 32.31
N TRP A 107 -3.74 -14.43 31.92
CA TRP A 107 -4.47 -14.57 30.66
C TRP A 107 -3.72 -13.93 29.50
N ALA A 108 -3.09 -12.78 29.75
CA ALA A 108 -2.25 -12.09 28.78
C ALA A 108 -1.09 -13.00 28.31
N ASP A 109 -0.40 -13.65 29.24
CA ASP A 109 0.73 -14.54 28.94
C ASP A 109 0.34 -15.81 28.21
N LYS A 110 -0.86 -16.36 28.48
CA LYS A 110 -1.37 -17.52 27.73
C LYS A 110 -1.58 -17.19 26.26
N ILE A 111 -1.99 -15.96 25.95
CA ILE A 111 -2.20 -15.49 24.58
C ILE A 111 -0.86 -15.19 23.92
N ARG A 112 0.06 -14.51 24.61
CA ARG A 112 1.40 -14.25 24.09
C ARG A 112 2.15 -15.53 23.76
N LYS A 113 2.12 -16.54 24.62
CA LYS A 113 2.74 -17.86 24.38
C LYS A 113 2.15 -18.61 23.18
N ARG A 114 0.87 -18.40 22.85
CA ARG A 114 0.26 -18.98 21.64
C ARG A 114 0.68 -18.25 20.36
N PHE A 115 1.07 -16.98 20.49
CA PHE A 115 1.45 -16.13 19.38
C PHE A 115 2.96 -16.13 19.10
N ASP A 116 3.79 -16.48 20.09
CA ASP A 116 5.26 -16.47 20.03
C ASP A 116 5.91 -17.51 19.07
N GLY A 117 5.16 -17.98 18.07
CA GLY A 117 5.64 -18.78 16.94
C GLY A 117 6.33 -17.99 15.83
N GLY A 118 6.53 -16.67 15.97
CA GLY A 118 7.28 -15.88 14.98
C GLY A 118 7.40 -14.40 15.31
N LYS A 119 8.60 -13.97 15.72
CA LYS A 119 9.33 -12.70 15.44
C LYS A 119 8.62 -11.34 15.43
N CYS A 120 7.38 -11.24 15.89
CA CYS A 120 6.56 -10.04 15.75
C CYS A 120 7.18 -8.80 16.45
N SER A 121 7.89 -9.00 17.57
CA SER A 121 8.53 -7.92 18.33
C SER A 121 9.80 -7.34 17.69
N GLU A 122 10.44 -8.03 16.74
CA GLU A 122 11.64 -7.52 16.05
C GLU A 122 11.32 -6.42 15.03
N ASP A 123 10.10 -6.43 14.47
CA ASP A 123 9.68 -5.53 13.38
C ASP A 123 8.91 -4.27 13.87
N LEU A 124 8.81 -4.06 15.18
CA LEU A 124 8.19 -2.84 15.71
C LEU A 124 9.12 -1.62 15.53
N PRO A 125 8.60 -0.47 15.06
CA PRO A 125 9.36 0.76 15.02
C PRO A 125 9.70 1.17 16.46
N LYS A 126 10.91 1.69 16.67
CA LYS A 126 11.42 2.05 18.01
C LYS A 126 10.51 3.02 18.77
N GLU A 127 9.78 3.89 18.06
CA GLU A 127 8.78 4.77 18.66
C GLU A 127 7.59 3.98 19.22
N ALA A 128 6.99 3.04 18.47
CA ALA A 128 5.88 2.22 18.98
C ALA A 128 6.29 1.38 20.20
N ALA A 129 7.53 0.85 20.20
CA ALA A 129 8.09 0.18 21.36
C ALA A 129 8.19 1.12 22.59
N SER A 130 8.53 2.40 22.40
CA SER A 130 8.59 3.39 23.49
C SER A 130 7.21 3.76 24.05
N TRP A 131 6.18 3.92 23.21
CA TRP A 131 4.82 4.20 23.67
C TRP A 131 4.24 3.01 24.46
N LEU A 132 4.58 1.78 24.05
CA LEU A 132 4.19 0.56 24.76
C LEU A 132 4.90 0.42 26.10
N GLN A 133 6.21 0.68 26.19
CA GLN A 133 6.92 0.68 27.48
C GLN A 133 6.37 1.73 28.46
N GLN A 134 5.98 2.91 27.95
CA GLN A 134 5.43 3.98 28.76
C GLN A 134 4.01 3.69 29.28
N SER A 135 3.28 2.80 28.61
CA SER A 135 1.94 2.37 29.00
C SER A 135 1.95 1.24 30.05
N VAL A 136 3.05 0.49 30.14
CA VAL A 136 3.27 -0.59 31.12
C VAL A 136 3.76 -0.05 32.48
N GLU A 137 4.30 1.17 32.52
CA GLU A 137 4.82 1.81 33.74
C GLU A 137 3.80 2.69 34.50
N VAL A 138 2.53 2.71 34.07
CA VAL A 138 1.43 3.46 34.71
C VAL A 138 0.41 2.52 35.32
#